data_AF-R7EW66-F1
#
_entry.id   AF-R7EW66-F1
#
_cell.length_a   1.000
_cell.length_b   1.000
_cell.length_c   1.000
_cell.angle_alpha   90.00
_cell.angle_beta   90.00
_cell.angle_gamma   90.00
#
_symmetry.space_group_name_H-M   'P 1'
#
loop_
_entity.id
_entity.type
_entity.pdbx_description
1 polymer ?
#
loop_
_entity_poly.entity_id
_entity_poly.type
_entity_poly.pdbx_seq_one_letter_code
_entity_poly.pdbx_strand_id
1 'polypeptide(L)'
;MKKAKRVFLIVLDSFGIGEAPDAAEFGIVADGGDVGGDTLGSVASSPAFNAPNLTRLGLFNIDGQASKIPGGVLPAHFDGAVARLSELSRGKDTTIGHWEIAGVISPTPMPTFPGGFPDELIREFEKETGRSVLCNKPYSGTAVIHDYGEEHLRTGDLIVYTSADSVFQIAAHEDIVPPEKLYEYCRIARRLLTGKYAVGRVIARPFEGKFPNFVRTPRRHDFSLEPPAKTLIDAVSDAGLDALGVGKIHDIFAGRGLTDFVYAEDNADGMKKTSAYAARDFHGLCFVNLVDTDSKFGHRRDPDGYANAISEFDSWLGGFLPTRGEDDVVMITADHGCDPRFMKTTDHTREYIPLIIAGRDIEPQNLGTRAGFDNIAATVCDLLGVDFSTRSHGFAANLAVPPSELIKTARAAMDNAYVPYSHFTVGAALLCADGKVYPGCNIEAASYSPTNCAERTAFFKAVSEGERKFSAIAVCGGRDKNITGVFPPCGVCRQVMAEFCSPDEFLILLDTGRDGEYERYTLSELLPRTFTPADLER
;
A
#
# COMPACT_ATOMS: atom_id res chain seq x y z
N MET A 1 18.76 -8.96 7.69
CA MET A 1 17.85 -10.06 7.26
C MET A 1 18.48 -10.82 6.09
N LYS A 2 18.25 -12.14 5.95
CA LYS A 2 18.59 -12.86 4.70
C LYS A 2 17.77 -12.27 3.56
N LYS A 3 18.37 -12.03 2.39
CA LYS A 3 17.64 -11.52 1.23
C LYS A 3 16.65 -12.59 0.73
N ALA A 4 15.46 -12.16 0.37
CA ALA A 4 14.46 -13.01 -0.26
C ALA A 4 14.91 -13.36 -1.68
N LYS A 5 14.59 -14.59 -2.11
CA LYS A 5 14.74 -14.99 -3.52
C LYS A 5 13.57 -14.49 -4.36
N ARG A 6 12.36 -14.55 -3.82
CA ARG A 6 11.14 -14.15 -4.54
C ARG A 6 10.22 -13.39 -3.61
N VAL A 7 9.64 -12.31 -4.13
CA VAL A 7 8.56 -11.59 -3.46
C VAL A 7 7.30 -11.69 -4.32
N PHE A 8 6.24 -12.23 -3.74
CA PHE A 8 4.90 -12.23 -4.32
C PHE A 8 4.12 -11.07 -3.71
N LEU A 9 3.94 -9.98 -4.46
CA LEU A 9 3.15 -8.82 -4.06
C LEU A 9 1.74 -8.96 -4.66
N ILE A 10 0.75 -9.23 -3.82
CA ILE A 10 -0.63 -9.48 -4.22
C ILE A 10 -1.51 -8.33 -3.75
N VAL A 11 -2.11 -7.63 -4.70
CA VAL A 11 -3.09 -6.58 -4.48
C VAL A 11 -4.49 -7.18 -4.65
N LEU A 12 -5.26 -7.16 -3.57
CA LEU A 12 -6.70 -7.38 -3.58
C LEU A 12 -7.35 -6.02 -3.88
N ASP A 13 -7.61 -5.76 -5.16
CA ASP A 13 -8.06 -4.46 -5.67
C ASP A 13 -9.25 -3.96 -4.86
N SER A 14 -9.18 -2.73 -4.35
CA SER A 14 -10.17 -2.08 -3.49
C SER A 14 -10.43 -2.64 -2.07
N PHE A 15 -9.64 -3.58 -1.55
CA PHE A 15 -9.86 -4.19 -0.22
C PHE A 15 -9.37 -3.30 0.94
N GLY A 16 -10.00 -2.13 1.11
CA GLY A 16 -9.74 -1.19 2.19
C GLY A 16 -10.12 -1.69 3.59
N ILE A 17 -9.56 -1.07 4.63
CA ILE A 17 -9.76 -1.47 6.04
C ILE A 17 -10.26 -0.33 6.94
N GLY A 18 -11.03 0.60 6.36
CA GLY A 18 -11.61 1.75 7.07
C GLY A 18 -11.08 3.09 6.58
N GLU A 19 -11.88 4.13 6.75
CA GLU A 19 -11.63 5.49 6.27
C GLU A 19 -10.23 6.01 6.61
N ALA A 20 -9.60 6.70 5.64
CA ALA A 20 -8.35 7.42 5.87
C ALA A 20 -8.62 8.76 6.57
N PRO A 21 -7.61 9.41 7.20
CA PRO A 21 -7.79 10.68 7.90
C PRO A 21 -8.29 11.82 7.01
N ASP A 22 -8.02 11.75 5.71
CA ASP A 22 -8.40 12.74 4.70
C ASP A 22 -9.67 12.35 3.92
N ALA A 23 -10.42 11.33 4.34
CA ALA A 23 -11.60 10.83 3.62
C ALA A 23 -12.66 11.92 3.34
N ALA A 24 -12.78 12.93 4.20
CA ALA A 24 -13.69 14.07 4.01
C ALA A 24 -13.38 14.92 2.76
N GLU A 25 -12.14 14.85 2.25
CA GLU A 25 -11.69 15.59 1.06
C GLU A 25 -11.97 14.84 -0.26
N PHE A 26 -12.42 13.58 -0.19
CA PHE A 26 -12.64 12.72 -1.35
C PHE A 26 -14.12 12.34 -1.50
N GLY A 27 -14.53 12.00 -2.72
CA GLY A 27 -15.92 11.69 -3.04
C GLY A 27 -16.80 12.93 -3.14
N ILE A 28 -18.07 12.80 -2.74
CA ILE A 28 -19.04 13.91 -2.79
C ILE A 28 -18.83 14.78 -1.54
N VAL A 29 -17.90 15.74 -1.64
CA VAL A 29 -17.49 16.60 -0.50
C VAL A 29 -18.68 17.35 0.13
N ALA A 30 -19.69 17.73 -0.66
CA ALA A 30 -20.92 18.35 -0.17
C ALA A 30 -21.68 17.47 0.85
N ASP A 31 -21.51 16.15 0.79
CA ASP A 31 -22.15 15.15 1.65
C ASP A 31 -21.16 14.55 2.68
N GLY A 32 -20.10 15.31 3.01
CA GLY A 32 -19.06 14.92 3.98
C GLY A 32 -18.01 13.96 3.40
N GLY A 33 -17.95 13.84 2.07
CA GLY A 33 -16.97 12.99 1.39
C GLY A 33 -17.13 11.50 1.72
N ASP A 34 -16.01 10.78 1.67
CA ASP A 34 -15.91 9.33 1.90
C ASP A 34 -15.89 8.95 3.40
N VAL A 35 -16.17 9.90 4.30
CA VAL A 35 -16.26 9.64 5.75
C VAL A 35 -17.29 8.55 6.02
N GLY A 36 -16.86 7.54 6.79
CA GLY A 36 -17.57 6.34 7.17
C GLY A 36 -17.32 5.12 6.27
N GLY A 37 -16.50 5.24 5.22
CA GLY A 37 -16.14 4.10 4.38
C GLY A 37 -15.38 3.02 5.17
N ASP A 38 -15.84 1.78 5.09
CA ASP A 38 -15.20 0.65 5.76
C ASP A 38 -15.41 -0.67 5.00
N THR A 39 -14.58 -0.89 3.99
CA THR A 39 -14.69 -2.06 3.11
C THR A 39 -14.59 -3.37 3.89
N LEU A 40 -13.55 -3.56 4.71
CA LEU A 40 -13.41 -4.76 5.55
C LEU A 40 -14.57 -4.91 6.54
N GLY A 41 -15.05 -3.83 7.16
CA GLY A 41 -16.20 -3.89 8.07
C GLY A 41 -17.46 -4.38 7.37
N SER A 42 -17.74 -3.85 6.18
CA SER A 42 -18.86 -4.29 5.34
C SER A 42 -18.73 -5.75 4.93
N VAL A 43 -17.56 -6.15 4.46
CA VAL A 43 -17.27 -7.49 3.96
C VAL A 43 -17.28 -8.53 5.08
N ALA A 44 -16.57 -8.30 6.19
CA ALA A 44 -16.45 -9.23 7.32
C ALA A 44 -17.79 -9.45 8.07
N SER A 45 -18.74 -8.54 7.93
CA SER A 45 -20.08 -8.69 8.50
C SER A 45 -21.03 -9.56 7.66
N SER A 46 -20.64 -9.93 6.43
CA SER A 46 -21.41 -10.86 5.61
C SER A 46 -21.28 -12.30 6.15
N PRO A 47 -22.37 -13.09 6.18
CA PRO A 47 -22.27 -14.52 6.52
C PRO A 47 -21.47 -15.33 5.49
N ALA A 48 -21.21 -14.78 4.31
CA ALA A 48 -20.39 -15.40 3.28
C ALA A 48 -18.87 -15.24 3.54
N PHE A 49 -18.47 -14.40 4.50
CA PHE A 49 -17.07 -14.16 4.79
C PHE A 49 -16.46 -15.28 5.64
N ASN A 50 -15.43 -15.92 5.11
CA ASN A 50 -14.66 -16.97 5.77
C ASN A 50 -13.18 -16.84 5.38
N ALA A 51 -12.37 -16.25 6.25
CA ALA A 51 -10.97 -15.95 5.99
C ALA A 51 -10.01 -16.46 7.09
N PRO A 52 -9.96 -17.79 7.37
CA PRO A 52 -9.12 -18.34 8.42
C PRO A 52 -7.62 -18.15 8.18
N ASN A 53 -7.13 -18.15 6.93
CA ASN A 53 -5.70 -17.97 6.65
C ASN A 53 -5.25 -16.53 6.86
N LEU A 54 -6.00 -15.56 6.35
CA LEU A 54 -5.78 -14.13 6.60
C LEU A 54 -5.90 -13.79 8.08
N THR A 55 -6.86 -14.41 8.78
CA THR A 55 -6.98 -14.29 10.24
C THR A 55 -5.73 -14.81 10.94
N ARG A 56 -5.25 -16.01 10.57
CA ARG A 56 -4.00 -16.59 11.11
C ARG A 56 -2.77 -15.74 10.79
N LEU A 57 -2.73 -15.08 9.64
CA LEU A 57 -1.66 -14.14 9.28
C LEU A 57 -1.77 -12.78 9.99
N GLY A 58 -2.88 -12.51 10.69
CA GLY A 58 -3.04 -11.32 11.53
C GLY A 58 -3.87 -10.19 10.93
N LEU A 59 -4.74 -10.44 9.93
CA LEU A 59 -5.60 -9.41 9.34
C LEU A 59 -6.34 -8.56 10.40
N PHE A 60 -6.89 -9.21 11.42
CA PHE A 60 -7.62 -8.53 12.50
C PHE A 60 -6.71 -8.01 13.62
N ASN A 61 -5.41 -8.34 13.60
CA ASN A 61 -4.40 -7.78 14.50
C ASN A 61 -3.85 -6.44 13.99
N ILE A 62 -4.25 -6.00 12.80
CA ILE A 62 -3.97 -4.66 12.27
C ILE A 62 -4.68 -3.60 13.13
N ASP A 63 -4.04 -2.45 13.31
CA ASP A 63 -4.58 -1.31 14.07
C ASP A 63 -6.02 -0.98 13.65
N GLY A 64 -6.95 -1.01 14.62
CA GLY A 64 -8.36 -0.68 14.44
C GLY A 64 -9.25 -1.79 13.86
N GLN A 65 -8.72 -3.00 13.61
CA GLN A 65 -9.48 -4.06 12.93
C GLN A 65 -10.05 -5.15 13.86
N ALA A 66 -9.61 -5.22 15.13
CA ALA A 66 -9.96 -6.30 16.04
C ALA A 66 -11.47 -6.47 16.28
N SER A 67 -12.25 -5.39 16.25
CA SER A 67 -13.71 -5.44 16.43
C SER A 67 -14.47 -6.03 15.24
N LYS A 68 -13.80 -6.16 14.08
CA LYS A 68 -14.40 -6.65 12.82
C LYS A 68 -14.25 -8.16 12.65
N ILE A 69 -13.57 -8.84 13.57
CA ILE A 69 -13.36 -10.29 13.47
C ILE A 69 -14.67 -11.06 13.61
N PRO A 70 -15.01 -11.97 12.67
CA PRO A 70 -16.13 -12.86 12.83
C PRO A 70 -16.00 -13.70 14.12
N GLY A 71 -17.02 -13.65 14.98
CA GLY A 71 -17.02 -14.36 16.27
C GLY A 71 -16.32 -13.62 17.42
N GLY A 72 -15.71 -12.46 17.18
CA GLY A 72 -15.26 -11.53 18.23
C GLY A 72 -14.03 -11.95 19.06
N VAL A 73 -13.37 -13.06 18.73
CA VAL A 73 -12.19 -13.55 19.47
C VAL A 73 -10.94 -13.38 18.63
N LEU A 74 -10.12 -12.38 18.96
CA LEU A 74 -8.82 -12.17 18.33
C LEU A 74 -7.84 -13.27 18.73
N PRO A 75 -7.11 -13.90 17.80
CA PRO A 75 -6.07 -14.86 18.13
C PRO A 75 -4.97 -14.24 19.00
N ALA A 76 -4.57 -14.95 20.06
CA ALA A 76 -3.43 -14.56 20.91
C ALA A 76 -2.09 -14.62 20.15
N HIS A 77 -2.01 -15.46 19.12
CA HIS A 77 -0.86 -15.62 18.25
C HIS A 77 -1.32 -15.55 16.80
N PHE A 78 -0.50 -14.93 15.95
CA PHE A 78 -0.65 -14.87 14.50
C PHE A 78 0.73 -15.06 13.88
N ASP A 79 0.79 -15.40 12.59
CA ASP A 79 2.00 -15.90 11.93
C ASP A 79 2.67 -14.87 10.99
N GLY A 80 2.03 -13.73 10.74
CA GLY A 80 2.49 -12.71 9.81
C GLY A 80 2.98 -11.43 10.48
N ALA A 81 3.69 -10.61 9.73
CA ALA A 81 3.91 -9.20 10.08
C ALA A 81 2.84 -8.35 9.39
N VAL A 82 2.17 -7.47 10.13
CA VAL A 82 1.02 -6.72 9.62
C VAL A 82 1.15 -5.22 9.83
N ALA A 83 0.65 -4.41 8.91
CA ALA A 83 0.62 -2.95 8.99
C ALA A 83 -0.69 -2.38 8.44
N ARG A 84 -0.99 -1.14 8.80
CA ARG A 84 -2.04 -0.32 8.20
C ARG A 84 -1.40 0.84 7.46
N LEU A 85 -1.66 1.00 6.16
CA LEU A 85 -1.05 2.07 5.37
C LEU A 85 -2.08 3.10 4.94
N SER A 86 -1.75 4.39 5.02
CA SER A 86 -2.53 5.47 4.41
C SER A 86 -1.87 6.00 3.15
N GLU A 87 -2.66 6.28 2.13
CA GLU A 87 -2.17 6.81 0.85
C GLU A 87 -1.67 8.26 1.01
N LEU A 88 -0.50 8.58 0.43
CA LEU A 88 0.06 9.93 0.40
C LEU A 88 -0.35 10.71 -0.84
N SER A 89 -0.66 10.01 -1.92
CA SER A 89 -1.09 10.56 -3.18
C SER A 89 -2.49 11.13 -3.06
N ARG A 90 -2.76 12.17 -3.84
CA ARG A 90 -4.07 12.84 -3.91
C ARG A 90 -4.96 12.21 -4.98
N GLY A 91 -5.04 10.89 -5.01
CA GLY A 91 -5.98 10.11 -5.83
C GLY A 91 -6.70 9.09 -4.96
N LYS A 92 -7.64 8.34 -5.53
CA LYS A 92 -8.20 7.13 -4.89
C LYS A 92 -8.55 6.09 -5.93
N ASP A 93 -7.93 6.21 -7.11
CA ASP A 93 -8.14 5.33 -8.25
C ASP A 93 -7.02 4.30 -8.33
N THR A 94 -7.32 3.18 -8.96
CA THR A 94 -6.40 2.04 -9.12
C THR A 94 -5.01 2.43 -9.61
N THR A 95 -4.92 3.39 -10.54
CA THR A 95 -3.62 3.77 -11.14
C THR A 95 -2.76 4.49 -10.11
N ILE A 96 -3.32 5.49 -9.41
CA ILE A 96 -2.58 6.23 -8.38
C ILE A 96 -2.17 5.34 -7.21
N GLY A 97 -3.07 4.49 -6.71
CA GLY A 97 -2.77 3.58 -5.61
C GLY A 97 -1.64 2.61 -5.95
N HIS A 98 -1.69 1.98 -7.13
CA HIS A 98 -0.63 1.09 -7.60
C HIS A 98 0.70 1.82 -7.87
N TRP A 99 0.66 3.04 -8.39
CA TRP A 99 1.87 3.85 -8.57
C TRP A 99 2.55 4.15 -7.24
N GLU A 100 1.77 4.48 -6.20
CA GLU A 100 2.33 4.71 -4.88
C GLU A 100 2.87 3.43 -4.25
N ILE A 101 2.16 2.30 -4.37
CA ILE A 101 2.68 0.97 -3.98
C ILE A 101 4.05 0.72 -4.62
N ALA A 102 4.22 1.15 -5.88
CA ALA A 102 5.46 1.03 -6.65
C ALA A 102 6.44 2.20 -6.45
N GLY A 103 6.23 3.08 -5.47
CA GLY A 103 7.17 4.13 -5.07
C GLY A 103 6.95 5.51 -5.66
N VAL A 104 5.86 5.74 -6.41
CA VAL A 104 5.56 7.01 -7.09
C VAL A 104 4.39 7.72 -6.44
N ILE A 105 4.68 8.79 -5.69
CA ILE A 105 3.67 9.62 -5.02
C ILE A 105 3.15 10.69 -5.99
N SER A 106 1.83 10.78 -6.12
CA SER A 106 1.13 11.76 -6.95
C SER A 106 0.48 12.84 -6.08
N PRO A 107 1.13 14.00 -5.85
CA PRO A 107 0.61 15.01 -4.92
C PRO A 107 -0.59 15.79 -5.47
N THR A 108 -0.87 15.67 -6.76
CA THR A 108 -2.00 16.32 -7.45
C THR A 108 -3.00 15.28 -7.93
N PRO A 109 -4.31 15.51 -7.75
CA PRO A 109 -5.32 14.64 -8.33
C PRO A 109 -5.22 14.59 -9.85
N MET A 110 -5.56 13.44 -10.42
CA MET A 110 -5.75 13.33 -11.85
C MET A 110 -6.90 14.27 -12.30
N PRO A 111 -6.78 14.97 -13.44
CA PRO A 111 -7.77 15.94 -13.88
C PRO A 111 -9.10 15.26 -14.24
N THR A 112 -10.21 15.83 -13.79
CA THR A 112 -11.57 15.43 -14.19
C THR A 112 -12.19 16.50 -15.09
N PHE A 113 -13.19 16.12 -15.87
CA PHE A 113 -13.78 16.96 -16.92
C PHE A 113 -15.32 17.04 -16.81
N PRO A 114 -15.86 17.61 -15.71
CA PRO A 114 -17.31 17.67 -15.49
C PRO A 114 -18.06 18.49 -16.55
N GLY A 115 -17.38 19.42 -17.21
CA GLY A 115 -17.90 20.20 -18.34
C GLY A 115 -17.63 19.59 -19.72
N GLY A 116 -17.07 18.38 -19.78
CA GLY A 116 -16.48 17.83 -21.01
C GLY A 116 -15.02 18.25 -21.22
N PHE A 117 -14.36 17.63 -22.19
CA PHE A 117 -13.00 17.98 -22.58
C PHE A 117 -12.97 19.31 -23.35
N PRO A 118 -11.91 20.12 -23.21
CA PRO A 118 -11.83 21.40 -23.91
C PRO A 118 -11.85 21.26 -25.43
N ASP A 119 -12.47 22.21 -26.11
CA ASP A 119 -12.56 22.27 -27.57
C ASP A 119 -11.20 22.12 -28.27
N GLU A 120 -10.14 22.70 -27.69
CA GLU A 120 -8.79 22.60 -28.27
C GLU A 120 -8.28 21.15 -28.33
N LEU A 121 -8.59 20.35 -27.31
CA LEU A 121 -8.24 18.94 -27.24
C LEU A 121 -9.11 18.11 -28.20
N ILE A 122 -10.42 18.37 -28.22
CA ILE A 122 -11.34 17.66 -29.12
C ILE A 122 -11.00 17.94 -30.58
N ARG A 123 -10.75 19.18 -30.98
CA ARG A 123 -10.41 19.52 -32.37
C ARG A 123 -9.12 18.86 -32.83
N GLU A 124 -8.09 18.79 -31.97
CA GLU A 124 -6.85 18.09 -32.33
C GLU A 124 -7.09 16.57 -32.43
N PHE A 125 -7.91 16.01 -31.54
CA PHE A 125 -8.31 14.60 -31.62
C PHE A 125 -9.10 14.29 -32.90
N GLU A 126 -10.07 15.12 -33.28
CA GLU A 126 -10.83 14.99 -34.53
C GLU A 126 -9.92 15.07 -35.76
N LYS A 127 -8.98 16.01 -35.76
CA LYS A 127 -8.00 16.20 -36.83
C LYS A 127 -7.10 14.99 -37.01
N GLU A 128 -6.60 14.40 -35.92
CA GLU A 128 -5.72 13.22 -36.01
C GLU A 128 -6.46 11.93 -36.33
N THR A 129 -7.71 11.78 -35.88
CA THR A 129 -8.53 10.59 -36.16
C THR A 129 -9.27 10.66 -37.49
N GLY A 130 -9.47 11.86 -38.04
CA GLY A 130 -10.24 12.10 -39.25
C GLY A 130 -11.76 11.91 -39.06
N ARG A 131 -12.25 11.96 -37.82
CA ARG A 131 -13.67 11.76 -37.45
C ARG A 131 -14.10 12.83 -36.47
N SER A 132 -15.33 13.31 -36.57
CA SER A 132 -15.88 14.29 -35.61
C SER A 132 -16.28 13.60 -34.30
N VAL A 133 -16.60 14.38 -33.27
CA VAL A 133 -17.04 13.91 -31.95
C VAL A 133 -18.50 14.28 -31.68
N LEU A 134 -19.30 13.31 -31.20
CA LEU A 134 -20.75 13.49 -31.02
C LEU A 134 -21.20 14.02 -29.63
N CYS A 135 -20.51 13.69 -28.53
CA CYS A 135 -21.01 13.94 -27.17
C CYS A 135 -20.15 14.93 -26.35
N ASN A 136 -18.97 14.49 -25.92
CA ASN A 136 -18.02 15.24 -25.08
C ASN A 136 -18.58 15.74 -23.73
N LYS A 137 -19.24 14.86 -22.96
CA LYS A 137 -19.75 15.17 -21.61
C LYS A 137 -19.61 13.98 -20.65
N PRO A 138 -19.71 14.18 -19.32
CA PRO A 138 -19.94 13.08 -18.39
C PRO A 138 -21.24 12.35 -18.75
N TYR A 139 -21.17 11.03 -18.96
CA TYR A 139 -22.32 10.26 -19.44
C TYR A 139 -22.25 8.79 -19.01
N SER A 140 -23.41 8.18 -18.76
CA SER A 140 -23.49 6.72 -18.61
C SER A 140 -23.14 6.03 -19.93
N GLY A 141 -22.26 5.02 -19.90
CA GLY A 141 -21.84 4.31 -21.10
C GLY A 141 -22.97 3.59 -21.84
N THR A 142 -24.00 3.12 -21.14
CA THR A 142 -25.18 2.52 -21.80
C THR A 142 -26.09 3.58 -22.41
N ALA A 143 -26.31 4.69 -21.69
CA ALA A 143 -27.16 5.78 -22.17
C ALA A 143 -26.53 6.52 -23.35
N VAL A 144 -25.23 6.81 -23.32
CA VAL A 144 -24.55 7.53 -24.41
C VAL A 144 -24.54 6.73 -25.71
N ILE A 145 -24.41 5.41 -25.62
CA ILE A 145 -24.48 4.51 -26.78
C ILE A 145 -25.92 4.45 -27.31
N HIS A 146 -26.91 4.40 -26.43
CA HIS A 146 -28.32 4.46 -26.85
C HIS A 146 -28.64 5.79 -27.57
N ASP A 147 -28.21 6.92 -27.00
CA ASP A 147 -28.59 8.26 -27.45
C ASP A 147 -27.84 8.69 -28.73
N TYR A 148 -26.57 8.28 -28.88
CA TYR A 148 -25.71 8.68 -30.01
C TYR A 148 -25.37 7.53 -30.99
N GLY A 149 -25.75 6.29 -30.68
CA GLY A 149 -25.38 5.12 -31.48
C GLY A 149 -25.96 5.13 -32.89
N GLU A 150 -27.21 5.57 -33.05
CA GLU A 150 -27.84 5.70 -34.38
C GLU A 150 -27.15 6.77 -35.24
N GLU A 151 -26.76 7.90 -34.63
CA GLU A 151 -26.01 8.93 -35.33
C GLU A 151 -24.60 8.47 -35.71
N HIS A 152 -23.90 7.78 -34.79
CA HIS A 152 -22.61 7.15 -35.07
C HIS A 152 -22.67 6.19 -36.27
N LEU A 153 -23.72 5.36 -36.37
CA LEU A 153 -23.90 4.47 -37.51
C LEU A 153 -24.09 5.23 -38.84
N ARG A 154 -24.71 6.41 -38.80
CA ARG A 154 -25.01 7.23 -39.98
C ARG A 154 -23.80 8.03 -40.45
N THR A 155 -23.04 8.62 -39.53
CA THR A 155 -21.95 9.57 -39.86
C THR A 155 -20.56 8.95 -39.74
N GLY A 156 -20.41 7.97 -38.86
CA GLY A 156 -19.12 7.44 -38.44
C GLY A 156 -18.37 8.29 -37.42
N ASP A 157 -18.96 9.37 -36.91
CA ASP A 157 -18.32 10.21 -35.89
C ASP A 157 -18.18 9.47 -34.56
N LEU A 158 -17.12 9.72 -33.80
CA LEU A 158 -16.82 8.99 -32.57
C LEU A 158 -17.67 9.49 -31.40
N ILE A 159 -18.14 8.55 -30.56
CA ILE A 159 -18.84 8.89 -29.31
C ILE A 159 -17.78 9.03 -28.21
N VAL A 160 -17.31 10.25 -27.96
CA VAL A 160 -16.40 10.55 -26.85
C VAL A 160 -17.17 11.01 -25.62
N TYR A 161 -16.88 10.43 -24.46
CA TYR A 161 -17.52 10.80 -23.20
C TYR A 161 -16.58 10.55 -21.99
N THR A 162 -16.97 11.03 -20.82
CA THR A 162 -16.22 10.86 -19.55
C THR A 162 -17.14 10.39 -18.41
N SER A 163 -16.59 10.15 -17.22
CA SER A 163 -17.36 9.85 -15.99
C SER A 163 -17.03 10.87 -14.90
N ALA A 164 -17.39 10.57 -13.65
CA ALA A 164 -16.88 11.31 -12.49
C ALA A 164 -15.36 11.11 -12.31
N ASP A 165 -14.83 10.00 -12.83
CA ASP A 165 -13.42 9.65 -12.75
C ASP A 165 -12.59 10.32 -13.84
N SER A 166 -11.27 10.29 -13.66
CA SER A 166 -10.32 10.79 -14.64
C SER A 166 -10.15 9.81 -15.82
N VAL A 167 -11.14 9.78 -16.72
CA VAL A 167 -11.16 8.90 -17.91
C VAL A 167 -11.60 9.60 -19.19
N PHE A 168 -11.04 9.18 -20.32
CA PHE A 168 -11.49 9.54 -21.67
C PHE A 168 -12.00 8.27 -22.38
N GLN A 169 -13.29 8.19 -22.65
CA GLN A 169 -13.90 6.98 -23.22
C GLN A 169 -14.32 7.21 -24.66
N ILE A 170 -14.04 6.25 -25.54
CA ILE A 170 -14.39 6.30 -26.97
C ILE A 170 -15.27 5.09 -27.27
N ALA A 171 -16.54 5.32 -27.57
CA ALA A 171 -17.46 4.29 -28.04
C ALA A 171 -17.63 4.37 -29.56
N ALA A 172 -17.62 3.19 -30.20
CA ALA A 172 -17.85 3.05 -31.62
C ALA A 172 -18.46 1.66 -31.93
N HIS A 173 -19.35 1.62 -32.91
CA HIS A 173 -19.95 0.39 -33.39
C HIS A 173 -18.94 -0.36 -34.25
N GLU A 174 -18.80 -1.66 -34.02
CA GLU A 174 -17.71 -2.44 -34.63
C GLU A 174 -17.78 -2.57 -36.15
N ASP A 175 -18.99 -2.51 -36.72
CA ASP A 175 -19.19 -2.48 -38.18
C ASP A 175 -18.68 -1.19 -38.85
N ILE A 176 -18.53 -0.10 -38.08
CA ILE A 176 -18.09 1.21 -38.58
C ILE A 176 -16.63 1.48 -38.23
N VAL A 177 -16.24 1.15 -37.00
CA VAL A 177 -14.87 1.25 -36.50
C VAL A 177 -14.50 -0.10 -35.88
N PRO A 178 -13.76 -0.95 -36.61
CA PRO A 178 -13.27 -2.21 -36.08
C PRO A 178 -12.44 -1.99 -34.80
N PRO A 179 -12.43 -2.94 -33.86
CA PRO A 179 -11.74 -2.81 -32.57
C PRO A 179 -10.28 -2.31 -32.68
N GLU A 180 -9.48 -2.86 -33.59
CA GLU A 180 -8.08 -2.43 -33.78
C GLU A 180 -7.95 -0.95 -34.20
N LYS A 181 -8.90 -0.45 -34.99
CA LYS A 181 -8.93 0.97 -35.37
C LYS A 181 -9.37 1.84 -34.20
N LEU A 182 -10.32 1.36 -33.38
CA LEU A 182 -10.70 2.04 -32.15
C LEU A 182 -9.51 2.13 -31.17
N TYR A 183 -8.71 1.07 -31.07
CA TYR A 183 -7.48 1.04 -30.28
C TYR A 183 -6.44 2.06 -30.78
N GLU A 184 -6.29 2.21 -32.09
CA GLU A 184 -5.46 3.28 -32.68
C GLU A 184 -5.93 4.67 -32.26
N TYR A 185 -7.24 4.94 -32.31
CA TYR A 185 -7.79 6.21 -31.82
C TYR A 185 -7.58 6.42 -30.33
N CYS A 186 -7.69 5.37 -29.51
CA CYS A 186 -7.35 5.47 -28.10
C CYS A 186 -5.87 5.78 -27.87
N ARG A 187 -4.94 5.23 -28.66
CA ARG A 187 -3.50 5.58 -28.59
C ARG A 187 -3.25 7.04 -28.99
N ILE A 188 -3.96 7.54 -29.99
CA ILE A 188 -3.95 8.96 -30.38
C ILE A 188 -4.42 9.82 -29.21
N ALA A 189 -5.60 9.53 -28.65
CA ALA A 189 -6.12 10.25 -27.49
C ALA A 189 -5.13 10.21 -26.33
N ARG A 190 -4.52 9.06 -26.04
CA ARG A 190 -3.55 8.92 -24.95
C ARG A 190 -2.35 9.84 -25.10
N ARG A 191 -1.81 9.98 -26.33
CA ARG A 191 -0.71 10.90 -26.66
C ARG A 191 -1.09 12.36 -26.48
N LEU A 192 -2.35 12.73 -26.76
CA LEU A 192 -2.86 14.10 -26.60
C LEU A 192 -3.18 14.43 -25.13
N LEU A 193 -3.66 13.45 -24.37
CA LEU A 193 -4.06 13.57 -22.97
C LEU A 193 -2.83 13.53 -22.05
N THR A 194 -2.08 14.63 -22.04
CA THR A 194 -0.87 14.82 -21.21
C THR A 194 -0.92 16.14 -20.44
N GLY A 195 -0.03 16.34 -19.46
CA GLY A 195 0.02 17.55 -18.64
C GLY A 195 -1.32 17.83 -17.94
N LYS A 196 -1.88 19.04 -18.13
CA LYS A 196 -3.21 19.43 -17.59
C LYS A 196 -4.38 18.55 -18.09
N TYR A 197 -4.15 17.74 -19.13
CA TYR A 197 -5.12 16.81 -19.71
C TYR A 197 -4.81 15.33 -19.43
N ALA A 198 -3.85 15.06 -18.56
CA ALA A 198 -3.39 13.71 -18.26
C ALA A 198 -4.42 12.91 -17.47
N VAL A 199 -5.50 12.48 -18.13
CA VAL A 199 -6.47 11.58 -17.50
C VAL A 199 -5.80 10.25 -17.15
N GLY A 200 -6.26 9.59 -16.09
CA GLY A 200 -5.73 8.30 -15.66
C GLY A 200 -5.79 7.24 -16.76
N ARG A 201 -6.95 7.09 -17.43
CA ARG A 201 -7.15 6.07 -18.48
C ARG A 201 -7.90 6.59 -19.71
N VAL A 202 -7.49 6.10 -20.89
CA VAL A 202 -8.28 6.15 -22.12
C VAL A 202 -8.92 4.79 -22.33
N ILE A 203 -10.23 4.71 -22.61
CA ILE A 203 -10.96 3.45 -22.65
C ILE A 203 -11.66 3.27 -23.99
N ALA A 204 -11.33 2.19 -24.70
CA ALA A 204 -12.07 1.71 -25.86
C ALA A 204 -13.36 1.03 -25.41
N ARG A 205 -14.50 1.47 -25.95
CA ARG A 205 -15.84 0.96 -25.66
C ARG A 205 -16.54 0.49 -26.94
N PRO A 206 -16.04 -0.58 -27.58
CA PRO A 206 -16.72 -1.12 -28.75
C PRO A 206 -18.12 -1.63 -28.38
N PHE A 207 -19.06 -1.48 -29.31
CA PHE A 207 -20.42 -1.98 -29.17
C PHE A 207 -20.95 -2.59 -30.48
N GLU A 208 -21.96 -3.43 -30.35
CA GLU A 208 -22.64 -4.10 -31.46
C GLU A 208 -24.16 -4.03 -31.26
N GLY A 209 -24.91 -4.51 -32.26
CA GLY A 209 -26.38 -4.60 -32.20
C GLY A 209 -27.05 -3.62 -33.17
N LYS A 210 -28.31 -3.30 -32.91
CA LYS A 210 -29.12 -2.42 -33.75
C LYS A 210 -29.99 -1.55 -32.87
N PHE A 211 -30.21 -0.30 -33.26
CA PHE A 211 -31.09 0.61 -32.53
C PHE A 211 -32.49 -0.02 -32.33
N PRO A 212 -33.08 0.06 -31.12
CA PRO A 212 -32.57 0.72 -29.90
C PRO A 212 -31.71 -0.19 -29.00
N ASN A 213 -31.45 -1.43 -29.42
CA ASN A 213 -30.78 -2.47 -28.62
C ASN A 213 -29.31 -2.61 -28.99
N PHE A 214 -28.48 -1.69 -28.50
CA PHE A 214 -27.02 -1.81 -28.55
C PHE A 214 -26.46 -2.50 -27.31
N VAL A 215 -25.37 -3.25 -27.48
CA VAL A 215 -24.68 -3.97 -26.41
C VAL A 215 -23.18 -3.71 -26.51
N ARG A 216 -22.55 -3.35 -25.38
CA ARG A 216 -21.08 -3.24 -25.31
C ARG A 216 -20.45 -4.62 -25.42
N THR A 217 -19.39 -4.74 -26.21
CA THR A 217 -18.72 -6.01 -26.43
C THR A 217 -17.62 -6.23 -25.37
N PRO A 218 -17.15 -7.48 -25.16
CA PRO A 218 -16.06 -7.76 -24.23
C PRO A 218 -14.70 -7.24 -24.71
N ARG A 219 -14.60 -6.71 -25.95
CA ARG A 219 -13.37 -6.17 -26.55
C ARG A 219 -12.97 -4.77 -26.02
N ARG A 220 -13.41 -4.45 -24.80
CA ARG A 220 -12.95 -3.28 -24.05
C ARG A 220 -11.43 -3.36 -23.90
N HIS A 221 -10.75 -2.23 -24.08
CA HIS A 221 -9.33 -2.11 -23.78
C HIS A 221 -9.04 -0.75 -23.15
N ASP A 222 -8.19 -0.74 -22.14
CA ASP A 222 -7.86 0.45 -21.34
C ASP A 222 -6.38 0.81 -21.59
N PHE A 223 -6.11 2.09 -21.84
CA PHE A 223 -4.77 2.63 -22.06
C PHE A 223 -4.44 3.59 -20.93
N SER A 224 -3.67 3.11 -19.97
CA SER A 224 -3.25 3.90 -18.80
C SER A 224 -2.17 4.90 -19.16
N LEU A 225 -2.03 5.92 -18.31
CA LEU A 225 -0.87 6.80 -18.34
C LEU A 225 0.39 5.98 -17.98
N GLU A 226 1.54 6.35 -18.53
CA GLU A 226 2.82 5.81 -18.05
C GLU A 226 3.17 6.44 -16.69
N PRO A 227 3.74 5.69 -15.74
CA PRO A 227 4.22 6.25 -14.49
C PRO A 227 5.20 7.41 -14.75
N PRO A 228 5.06 8.57 -14.07
CA PRO A 228 5.87 9.76 -14.34
C PRO A 228 7.32 9.66 -13.82
N ALA A 229 7.65 8.63 -13.03
CA ALA A 229 8.95 8.42 -12.43
C ALA A 229 9.33 6.94 -12.45
N LYS A 230 10.57 6.62 -12.07
CA LYS A 230 11.03 5.24 -11.90
C LYS A 230 10.21 4.56 -10.79
N THR A 231 9.77 3.34 -11.05
CA THR A 231 8.94 2.51 -10.16
C THR A 231 9.75 1.34 -9.57
N LEU A 232 9.16 0.65 -8.60
CA LEU A 232 9.60 -0.65 -8.10
C LEU A 232 9.88 -1.64 -9.24
N ILE A 233 9.01 -1.71 -10.24
CA ILE A 233 9.11 -2.65 -11.36
C ILE A 233 10.37 -2.33 -12.20
N ASP A 234 10.60 -1.05 -12.48
CA ASP A 234 11.82 -0.59 -13.14
C ASP A 234 13.06 -0.91 -12.30
N ALA A 235 13.00 -0.70 -10.98
CA ALA A 235 14.15 -0.94 -10.11
C ALA A 235 14.56 -2.43 -10.06
N VAL A 236 13.58 -3.33 -9.96
CA VAL A 236 13.81 -4.78 -9.96
C VAL A 236 14.39 -5.23 -11.30
N SER A 237 13.80 -4.80 -12.41
CA SER A 237 14.27 -5.18 -13.75
C SER A 237 15.64 -4.59 -14.08
N ASP A 238 15.92 -3.33 -13.72
CA ASP A 238 17.24 -2.68 -13.89
C ASP A 238 18.34 -3.40 -13.10
N ALA A 239 17.99 -4.05 -11.97
CA ALA A 239 18.91 -4.88 -11.19
C ALA A 239 19.18 -6.26 -11.82
N GLY A 240 18.57 -6.57 -12.96
CA GLY A 240 18.69 -7.85 -13.65
C GLY A 240 17.85 -8.96 -13.04
N LEU A 241 16.86 -8.62 -12.21
CA LEU A 241 15.92 -9.56 -11.61
C LEU A 241 14.62 -9.65 -12.42
N ASP A 242 13.88 -10.74 -12.24
CA ASP A 242 12.57 -10.93 -12.87
C ASP A 242 11.53 -9.98 -12.27
N ALA A 243 10.78 -9.29 -13.12
CA ALA A 243 9.65 -8.45 -12.74
C ALA A 243 8.40 -8.96 -13.48
N LEU A 244 7.71 -9.91 -12.85
CA LEU A 244 6.58 -10.65 -13.42
C LEU A 244 5.26 -9.96 -13.08
N GLY A 245 4.39 -9.76 -14.07
CA GLY A 245 3.05 -9.19 -13.88
C GLY A 245 1.93 -10.23 -14.04
N VAL A 246 0.94 -10.21 -13.14
CA VAL A 246 -0.30 -11.00 -13.25
C VAL A 246 -1.51 -10.08 -13.23
N GLY A 247 -2.48 -10.35 -14.12
CA GLY A 247 -3.73 -9.59 -14.18
C GLY A 247 -3.52 -8.25 -14.87
N LYS A 248 -3.99 -7.17 -14.23
CA LYS A 248 -3.95 -5.82 -14.82
C LYS A 248 -2.64 -5.06 -14.62
N ILE A 249 -1.62 -5.66 -13.99
CA ILE A 249 -0.36 -4.98 -13.70
C ILE A 249 0.29 -4.42 -14.98
N HIS A 250 0.30 -5.18 -16.07
CA HIS A 250 0.81 -4.68 -17.36
C HIS A 250 0.09 -3.39 -17.80
N ASP A 251 -1.24 -3.38 -17.77
CA ASP A 251 -2.00 -2.22 -18.23
C ASP A 251 -1.90 -1.03 -17.27
N ILE A 252 -1.85 -1.27 -15.95
CA ILE A 252 -1.74 -0.22 -14.91
C ILE A 252 -0.41 0.54 -15.05
N PHE A 253 0.66 -0.16 -15.38
CA PHE A 253 2.00 0.41 -15.56
C PHE A 253 2.34 0.68 -17.04
N ALA A 254 1.36 0.56 -17.95
CA ALA A 254 1.55 0.75 -19.40
C ALA A 254 2.72 -0.09 -19.98
N GLY A 255 2.89 -1.31 -19.49
CA GLY A 255 3.92 -2.26 -19.89
C GLY A 255 5.33 -1.95 -19.38
N ARG A 256 5.49 -0.89 -18.58
CA ARG A 256 6.79 -0.41 -18.15
C ARG A 256 7.47 -1.37 -17.16
N GLY A 257 8.73 -1.71 -17.44
CA GLY A 257 9.65 -2.44 -16.55
C GLY A 257 9.40 -3.94 -16.38
N LEU A 258 8.27 -4.48 -16.84
CA LEU A 258 7.97 -5.91 -16.70
C LEU A 258 8.87 -6.76 -17.60
N THR A 259 9.39 -7.86 -17.07
CA THR A 259 10.19 -8.83 -17.84
C THR A 259 9.34 -9.93 -18.48
N ASP A 260 8.22 -10.29 -17.85
CA ASP A 260 7.18 -11.19 -18.38
C ASP A 260 5.82 -10.81 -17.76
N PHE A 261 4.72 -11.12 -18.44
CA PHE A 261 3.38 -10.85 -17.90
C PHE A 261 2.31 -11.78 -18.46
N VAL A 262 1.26 -11.98 -17.67
CA VAL A 262 0.06 -12.70 -18.07
C VAL A 262 -1.19 -11.94 -17.62
N TYR A 263 -2.14 -11.75 -18.54
CA TYR A 263 -3.48 -11.25 -18.21
C TYR A 263 -4.26 -12.27 -17.39
N ALA A 264 -5.27 -11.84 -16.64
CA ALA A 264 -6.20 -12.72 -15.92
C ALA A 264 -7.65 -12.35 -16.28
N GLU A 265 -8.51 -13.36 -16.45
CA GLU A 265 -9.93 -13.16 -16.77
C GLU A 265 -10.75 -12.78 -15.51
N ASP A 266 -10.39 -13.36 -14.38
CA ASP A 266 -11.01 -13.17 -13.06
C ASP A 266 -10.01 -13.49 -11.94
N ASN A 267 -10.45 -13.39 -10.68
CA ASN A 267 -9.56 -13.67 -9.53
C ASN A 267 -9.07 -15.12 -9.51
N ALA A 268 -9.90 -16.10 -9.87
CA ALA A 268 -9.54 -17.52 -9.87
C ALA A 268 -8.44 -17.83 -10.89
N ASP A 269 -8.55 -17.29 -12.11
CA ASP A 269 -7.52 -17.39 -13.14
C ASP A 269 -6.25 -16.62 -12.75
N GLY A 270 -6.37 -15.45 -12.12
CA GLY A 270 -5.24 -14.71 -11.55
C GLY A 270 -4.46 -15.54 -10.52
N MET A 271 -5.15 -16.14 -9.55
CA MET A 271 -4.56 -17.03 -8.53
C MET A 271 -3.89 -18.26 -9.14
N LYS A 272 -4.51 -18.86 -10.17
CA LYS A 272 -3.93 -19.97 -10.93
C LYS A 272 -2.63 -19.55 -11.64
N LYS A 273 -2.61 -18.38 -12.28
CA LYS A 273 -1.43 -17.83 -12.97
C LYS A 273 -0.31 -17.46 -12.00
N THR A 274 -0.64 -16.90 -10.85
CA THR A 274 0.32 -16.68 -9.75
C THR A 274 0.94 -18.00 -9.29
N SER A 275 0.13 -19.05 -9.12
CA SER A 275 0.62 -20.40 -8.77
C SER A 275 1.52 -20.98 -9.86
N ALA A 276 1.21 -20.73 -11.14
CA ALA A 276 2.03 -21.15 -12.26
C ALA A 276 3.40 -20.43 -12.30
N TYR A 277 3.45 -19.13 -11.97
CA TYR A 277 4.73 -18.43 -11.78
C TYR A 277 5.50 -18.94 -10.57
N ALA A 278 4.84 -19.25 -9.46
CA ALA A 278 5.49 -19.82 -8.28
C ALA A 278 6.14 -21.19 -8.55
N ALA A 279 5.62 -21.95 -9.53
CA ALA A 279 6.24 -23.19 -9.99
C ALA A 279 7.48 -23.00 -10.89
N ARG A 280 7.74 -21.78 -11.37
CA ARG A 280 8.96 -21.44 -12.12
C ARG A 280 10.11 -21.11 -11.17
N ASP A 281 11.33 -21.39 -11.64
CA ASP A 281 12.54 -20.93 -10.97
C ASP A 281 12.88 -19.51 -11.45
N PHE A 282 12.41 -18.51 -10.72
CA PHE A 282 12.68 -17.09 -10.98
C PHE A 282 13.28 -16.42 -9.74
N HIS A 283 13.93 -15.27 -9.93
CA HIS A 283 14.48 -14.45 -8.85
C HIS A 283 14.03 -13.02 -9.05
N GLY A 284 13.17 -12.52 -8.16
CA GLY A 284 12.68 -11.14 -8.22
C GLY A 284 11.25 -10.99 -7.72
N LEU A 285 10.47 -10.18 -8.42
CA LEU A 285 9.12 -9.77 -8.06
C LEU A 285 8.08 -10.49 -8.93
N CYS A 286 7.04 -11.02 -8.29
CA CYS A 286 5.77 -11.37 -8.93
C CYS A 286 4.69 -10.43 -8.38
N PHE A 287 4.30 -9.46 -9.20
CA PHE A 287 3.31 -8.44 -8.86
C PHE A 287 1.95 -8.85 -9.46
N VAL A 288 0.95 -9.00 -8.60
CA VAL A 288 -0.37 -9.57 -8.92
C VAL A 288 -1.45 -8.55 -8.58
N ASN A 289 -2.36 -8.29 -9.52
CA ASN A 289 -3.63 -7.61 -9.23
C ASN A 289 -4.81 -8.59 -9.39
N LEU A 290 -5.62 -8.73 -8.34
CA LEU A 290 -6.87 -9.49 -8.30
C LEU A 290 -8.05 -8.50 -8.25
N VAL A 291 -8.72 -8.30 -9.39
CA VAL A 291 -9.57 -7.13 -9.67
C VAL A 291 -11.07 -7.32 -9.42
N ASP A 292 -11.54 -8.53 -9.14
CA ASP A 292 -12.98 -8.80 -9.06
C ASP A 292 -13.64 -8.11 -7.86
N THR A 293 -12.90 -7.99 -6.76
CA THR A 293 -13.30 -7.29 -5.53
C THR A 293 -13.75 -5.87 -5.84
N ASP A 294 -13.01 -5.15 -6.69
CA ASP A 294 -13.41 -3.83 -7.17
C ASP A 294 -14.52 -3.91 -8.25
N SER A 295 -14.20 -4.56 -9.37
CA SER A 295 -14.93 -4.39 -10.63
C SER A 295 -16.23 -5.19 -10.73
N LYS A 296 -16.35 -6.30 -9.99
CA LYS A 296 -17.55 -7.14 -9.94
C LYS A 296 -18.40 -6.87 -8.70
N PHE A 297 -17.80 -6.42 -7.59
CA PHE A 297 -18.50 -6.38 -6.30
C PHE A 297 -18.54 -4.99 -5.65
N GLY A 298 -17.39 -4.32 -5.46
CA GLY A 298 -17.29 -3.02 -4.80
C GLY A 298 -18.14 -1.94 -5.49
N HIS A 299 -17.85 -1.65 -6.76
CA HIS A 299 -18.61 -0.70 -7.57
C HIS A 299 -20.09 -1.07 -7.76
N ARG A 300 -20.41 -2.37 -7.65
CA ARG A 300 -21.79 -2.89 -7.77
C ARG A 300 -22.55 -2.93 -6.45
N ARG A 301 -21.89 -2.57 -5.35
CA ARG A 301 -22.46 -2.56 -3.99
C ARG A 301 -23.02 -3.94 -3.60
N ASP A 302 -22.24 -4.98 -3.87
CA ASP A 302 -22.55 -6.38 -3.57
C ASP A 302 -21.66 -6.91 -2.43
N PRO A 303 -22.04 -6.72 -1.15
CA PRO A 303 -21.21 -7.12 -0.02
C PRO A 303 -21.03 -8.63 0.10
N ASP A 304 -22.04 -9.43 -0.29
CA ASP A 304 -21.97 -10.90 -0.19
C ASP A 304 -21.11 -11.49 -1.30
N GLY A 305 -21.20 -10.95 -2.53
CA GLY A 305 -20.29 -11.30 -3.62
C GLY A 305 -18.84 -10.94 -3.28
N TYR A 306 -18.61 -9.76 -2.71
CA TYR A 306 -17.29 -9.34 -2.25
C TYR A 306 -16.74 -10.28 -1.17
N ALA A 307 -17.55 -10.63 -0.16
CA ALA A 307 -17.16 -11.54 0.90
C ALA A 307 -16.83 -12.95 0.39
N ASN A 308 -17.60 -13.47 -0.57
CA ASN A 308 -17.29 -14.73 -1.24
C ASN A 308 -15.94 -14.67 -1.99
N ALA A 309 -15.65 -13.58 -2.69
CA ALA A 309 -14.39 -13.41 -3.41
C ALA A 309 -13.16 -13.39 -2.47
N ILE A 310 -13.27 -12.74 -1.31
CA ILE A 310 -12.21 -12.78 -0.29
C ILE A 310 -12.07 -14.17 0.32
N SER A 311 -13.18 -14.89 0.52
CA SER A 311 -13.15 -16.26 1.05
C SER A 311 -12.56 -17.27 0.07
N GLU A 312 -12.80 -17.07 -1.23
CA GLU A 312 -12.17 -17.85 -2.30
C GLU A 312 -10.65 -17.60 -2.33
N PHE A 313 -10.24 -16.33 -2.24
CA PHE A 313 -8.83 -15.97 -2.11
C PHE A 313 -8.18 -16.59 -0.87
N ASP A 314 -8.82 -16.52 0.29
CA ASP A 314 -8.30 -17.10 1.53
C ASP A 314 -8.10 -18.62 1.41
N SER A 315 -9.07 -19.32 0.80
CA SER A 315 -8.98 -20.75 0.54
C SER A 315 -7.78 -21.10 -0.35
N TRP A 316 -7.58 -20.35 -1.45
CA TRP A 316 -6.41 -20.50 -2.30
C TRP A 316 -5.11 -20.20 -1.55
N LEU A 317 -5.09 -19.14 -0.73
CA LEU A 317 -3.92 -18.73 0.05
C LEU A 317 -3.46 -19.85 0.99
N GLY A 318 -4.38 -20.58 1.61
CA GLY A 318 -4.08 -21.75 2.44
C GLY A 318 -3.37 -22.87 1.68
N GLY A 319 -3.65 -23.04 0.39
CA GLY A 319 -2.95 -23.97 -0.50
C GLY A 319 -1.66 -23.40 -1.11
N PHE A 320 -1.58 -22.08 -1.29
CA PHE A 320 -0.43 -21.41 -1.90
C PHE A 320 0.75 -21.27 -0.92
N LEU A 321 0.50 -20.83 0.32
CA LEU A 321 1.56 -20.60 1.32
C LEU A 321 2.49 -21.79 1.56
N PRO A 322 2.02 -23.06 1.61
CA PRO A 322 2.90 -24.21 1.79
C PRO A 322 3.79 -24.54 0.58
N THR A 323 3.47 -24.01 -0.61
CA THR A 323 4.22 -24.30 -1.86
C THR A 323 5.43 -23.40 -2.07
N ARG A 324 5.57 -22.37 -1.25
CA ARG A 324 6.66 -21.39 -1.35
C ARG A 324 8.01 -22.00 -0.96
N GLY A 325 9.06 -21.48 -1.56
CA GLY A 325 10.44 -21.75 -1.14
C GLY A 325 10.75 -21.12 0.21
N GLU A 326 11.81 -21.61 0.86
CA GLU A 326 12.21 -21.11 2.19
C GLU A 326 12.56 -19.61 2.20
N ASP A 327 13.02 -19.08 1.07
CA ASP A 327 13.47 -17.70 0.89
C ASP A 327 12.41 -16.82 0.20
N ASP A 328 11.16 -17.29 0.11
CA ASP A 328 10.09 -16.53 -0.50
C ASP A 328 9.30 -15.73 0.52
N VAL A 329 8.91 -14.53 0.12
CA VAL A 329 8.01 -13.66 0.90
C VAL A 329 6.73 -13.42 0.11
N VAL A 330 5.60 -13.52 0.80
CA VAL A 330 4.28 -13.16 0.26
C VAL A 330 3.82 -11.89 0.98
N MET A 331 3.47 -10.87 0.21
CA MET A 331 2.93 -9.60 0.68
C MET A 331 1.52 -9.44 0.11
N ILE A 332 0.53 -9.25 0.96
CA ILE A 332 -0.88 -9.09 0.58
C ILE A 332 -1.32 -7.70 1.00
N THR A 333 -1.94 -6.97 0.08
CA THR A 333 -2.36 -5.59 0.30
C THR A 333 -3.56 -5.22 -0.58
N ALA A 334 -3.94 -3.95 -0.57
CA ALA A 334 -4.91 -3.34 -1.47
C ALA A 334 -4.33 -2.02 -2.01
N ASP A 335 -5.04 -1.34 -2.89
CA ASP A 335 -4.62 -0.06 -3.49
C ASP A 335 -5.55 1.11 -3.17
N HIS A 336 -6.74 0.84 -2.64
CA HIS A 336 -7.72 1.78 -2.09
C HIS A 336 -8.85 1.00 -1.40
N GLY A 337 -9.94 1.69 -1.00
CA GLY A 337 -11.21 1.08 -0.61
C GLY A 337 -12.25 1.12 -1.73
N CYS A 338 -13.26 0.26 -1.68
CA CYS A 338 -14.50 0.39 -2.45
C CYS A 338 -15.63 -0.29 -1.67
N ASP A 339 -16.06 0.38 -0.60
CA ASP A 339 -16.96 -0.20 0.39
C ASP A 339 -18.33 -0.57 -0.25
N PRO A 340 -18.68 -1.86 -0.31
CA PRO A 340 -19.89 -2.33 -1.00
C PRO A 340 -21.19 -1.93 -0.27
N ARG A 341 -21.14 -1.38 0.94
CA ARG A 341 -22.31 -0.81 1.63
C ARG A 341 -22.28 0.72 1.70
N PHE A 342 -21.28 1.37 1.13
CA PHE A 342 -21.20 2.82 1.09
C PHE A 342 -22.11 3.40 0.01
N MET A 343 -23.35 3.73 0.38
CA MET A 343 -24.42 4.08 -0.57
C MET A 343 -24.37 5.53 -1.09
N LYS A 344 -23.47 6.39 -0.61
CA LYS A 344 -23.39 7.80 -1.06
C LYS A 344 -22.93 7.93 -2.52
N THR A 345 -22.12 7.00 -2.98
CA THR A 345 -21.55 6.98 -4.34
C THR A 345 -21.44 5.53 -4.81
N THR A 346 -21.17 5.30 -6.08
CA THR A 346 -20.69 4.01 -6.61
C THR A 346 -19.19 4.00 -6.86
N ASP A 347 -18.51 5.13 -6.61
CA ASP A 347 -17.05 5.31 -6.73
C ASP A 347 -16.30 4.59 -5.59
N HIS A 348 -14.98 4.54 -5.69
CA HIS A 348 -14.05 4.08 -4.65
C HIS A 348 -14.19 4.92 -3.37
N THR A 349 -13.72 4.37 -2.25
CA THR A 349 -13.68 5.03 -0.95
C THR A 349 -12.24 5.26 -0.51
N ARG A 350 -11.95 6.47 -0.02
CA ARG A 350 -10.63 6.83 0.53
C ARG A 350 -10.40 6.16 1.89
N GLU A 351 -9.73 5.02 1.87
CA GLU A 351 -9.50 4.14 3.02
C GLU A 351 -8.02 3.84 3.24
N TYR A 352 -7.67 3.44 4.47
CA TYR A 352 -6.44 2.72 4.71
C TYR A 352 -6.45 1.37 3.97
N ILE A 353 -5.26 0.86 3.62
CA ILE A 353 -5.08 -0.49 3.08
C ILE A 353 -4.41 -1.41 4.12
N PRO A 354 -4.71 -2.72 4.10
CA PRO A 354 -3.97 -3.68 4.90
C PRO A 354 -2.61 -3.95 4.25
N LEU A 355 -1.59 -4.26 5.05
CA LEU A 355 -0.40 -4.93 4.57
C LEU A 355 -0.17 -6.14 5.46
N ILE A 356 -0.10 -7.33 4.85
CA ILE A 356 0.20 -8.59 5.52
C ILE A 356 1.41 -9.21 4.84
N ILE A 357 2.44 -9.54 5.62
CA ILE A 357 3.71 -10.07 5.13
C ILE A 357 3.93 -11.43 5.78
N ALA A 358 4.18 -12.45 4.97
CA ALA A 358 4.44 -13.80 5.41
C ALA A 358 5.71 -14.36 4.74
N GLY A 359 6.61 -14.94 5.55
CA GLY A 359 7.88 -15.55 5.13
C GLY A 359 8.26 -16.66 6.11
N ARG A 360 9.39 -17.35 5.89
CA ARG A 360 9.97 -18.20 6.95
C ARG A 360 10.67 -17.34 8.00
N ASP A 361 11.42 -16.35 7.54
CA ASP A 361 12.23 -15.44 8.36
C ASP A 361 11.49 -14.11 8.66
N ILE A 362 10.15 -14.15 8.65
CA ILE A 362 9.30 -13.00 8.97
C ILE A 362 8.74 -13.22 10.37
N GLU A 363 9.17 -12.38 11.30
CA GLU A 363 8.76 -12.46 12.69
C GLU A 363 7.36 -11.87 12.88
N PRO A 364 6.41 -12.61 13.50
CA PRO A 364 5.06 -12.14 13.66
C PRO A 364 4.96 -10.89 14.54
N GLN A 365 4.36 -9.83 14.01
CA GLN A 365 4.24 -8.55 14.72
C GLN A 365 3.26 -7.60 14.05
N ASN A 366 2.75 -6.62 14.81
CA ASN A 366 2.04 -5.48 14.26
C ASN A 366 3.03 -4.29 14.11
N LEU A 367 3.38 -3.98 12.86
CA LEU A 367 4.27 -2.90 12.44
C LEU A 367 3.62 -1.52 12.60
N GLY A 368 2.31 -1.48 12.80
CA GLY A 368 1.51 -0.30 13.09
C GLY A 368 0.92 0.38 11.88
N THR A 369 0.34 1.54 12.16
CA THR A 369 -0.09 2.48 11.13
C THR A 369 1.12 3.26 10.59
N ARG A 370 1.25 3.34 9.26
CA ARG A 370 2.25 4.15 8.56
C ARG A 370 1.62 4.95 7.43
N ALA A 371 2.19 6.11 7.14
CA ALA A 371 1.85 6.87 5.95
C ALA A 371 2.69 6.40 4.76
N GLY A 372 2.07 6.30 3.59
CA GLY A 372 2.71 5.93 2.33
C GLY A 372 2.51 4.47 1.96
N PHE A 373 1.91 4.21 0.80
CA PHE A 373 1.91 2.88 0.19
C PHE A 373 3.31 2.53 -0.36
N ASP A 374 4.17 3.53 -0.58
CA ASP A 374 5.55 3.36 -1.01
C ASP A 374 6.46 2.66 0.01
N ASN A 375 5.98 2.47 1.25
CA ASN A 375 6.56 1.52 2.20
C ASN A 375 6.63 0.09 1.62
N ILE A 376 5.68 -0.28 0.76
CA ILE A 376 5.68 -1.59 0.08
C ILE A 376 6.87 -1.68 -0.86
N ALA A 377 7.04 -0.72 -1.77
CA ALA A 377 8.20 -0.69 -2.67
C ALA A 377 9.53 -0.69 -1.93
N ALA A 378 9.69 0.13 -0.89
CA ALA A 378 10.89 0.13 -0.05
C ALA A 378 11.15 -1.27 0.55
N THR A 379 10.13 -1.90 1.10
CA THR A 379 10.24 -3.24 1.70
C THR A 379 10.60 -4.30 0.68
N VAL A 380 9.97 -4.30 -0.51
CA VAL A 380 10.26 -5.26 -1.58
C VAL A 380 11.71 -5.11 -2.06
N CYS A 381 12.16 -3.88 -2.30
CA CYS A 381 13.52 -3.60 -2.74
C CYS A 381 14.55 -4.04 -1.68
N ASP A 382 14.31 -3.74 -0.41
CA ASP A 382 15.17 -4.20 0.68
C ASP A 382 15.22 -5.73 0.78
N LEU A 383 14.07 -6.41 0.65
CA LEU A 383 14.01 -7.87 0.67
C LEU A 383 14.81 -8.48 -0.49
N LEU A 384 14.71 -7.92 -1.70
CA LEU A 384 15.43 -8.40 -2.88
C LEU A 384 16.88 -7.90 -2.99
N GLY A 385 17.28 -6.92 -2.17
CA GLY A 385 18.60 -6.30 -2.25
C GLY A 385 18.77 -5.38 -3.46
N VAL A 386 17.68 -4.76 -3.90
CA VAL A 386 17.63 -3.80 -5.01
C VAL A 386 17.81 -2.39 -4.47
N ASP A 387 18.69 -1.60 -5.08
CA ASP A 387 18.87 -0.18 -4.71
C ASP A 387 17.76 0.67 -5.33
N PHE A 388 16.81 1.08 -4.49
CA PHE A 388 15.73 1.98 -4.85
C PHE A 388 15.28 2.75 -3.62
N SER A 389 15.30 4.08 -3.71
CA SER A 389 14.86 4.94 -2.62
C SER A 389 13.45 5.45 -2.92
N THR A 390 12.54 5.26 -1.98
CA THR A 390 11.22 5.90 -1.97
C THR A 390 11.21 7.02 -0.93
N ARG A 391 10.06 7.63 -0.66
CA ARG A 391 9.94 8.62 0.41
C ARG A 391 10.02 7.93 1.77
N SER A 392 9.45 6.73 1.89
CA SER A 392 9.44 5.94 3.11
C SER A 392 10.58 4.90 3.19
N HIS A 393 10.92 4.47 4.41
CA HIS A 393 12.03 3.53 4.64
C HIS A 393 11.62 2.04 4.66
N GLY A 394 10.33 1.72 4.49
CA GLY A 394 9.84 0.34 4.47
C GLY A 394 9.97 -0.38 5.84
N PHE A 395 9.85 -1.71 5.82
CA PHE A 395 9.76 -2.53 7.03
C PHE A 395 10.85 -3.59 7.19
N ALA A 396 11.76 -3.75 6.21
CA ALA A 396 12.63 -4.93 6.13
C ALA A 396 13.47 -5.20 7.40
N ALA A 397 13.96 -4.15 8.06
CA ALA A 397 14.67 -4.27 9.34
C ALA A 397 13.78 -4.83 10.45
N ASN A 398 12.54 -4.31 10.55
CA ASN A 398 11.57 -4.70 11.56
C ASN A 398 11.12 -6.15 11.36
N LEU A 399 11.04 -6.63 10.12
CA LEU A 399 10.61 -8.00 9.81
C LEU A 399 11.52 -9.09 10.42
N ALA A 400 12.80 -8.79 10.66
CA ALA A 400 13.78 -9.74 11.18
C ALA A 400 14.03 -9.62 12.69
N VAL A 401 13.76 -8.46 13.29
CA VAL A 401 14.03 -8.20 14.71
C VAL A 401 12.75 -7.67 15.36
N PRO A 402 11.94 -8.54 15.99
CA PRO A 402 10.70 -8.13 16.61
C PRO A 402 10.99 -7.29 17.87
N PRO A 403 10.04 -6.43 18.28
CA PRO A 403 10.15 -5.61 19.49
C PRO A 403 10.64 -6.38 20.73
N SER A 404 10.18 -7.62 20.93
CA SER A 404 10.53 -8.47 22.08
C SER A 404 12.03 -8.78 22.15
N GLU A 405 12.66 -9.17 21.04
CA GLU A 405 14.11 -9.44 21.00
C GLU A 405 14.94 -8.14 21.12
N LEU A 406 14.44 -7.03 20.59
CA LEU A 406 15.09 -5.73 20.76
C LEU A 406 15.05 -5.27 22.23
N ILE A 407 13.90 -5.44 22.90
CA ILE A 407 13.74 -5.13 24.34
C ILE A 407 14.62 -6.04 25.20
N LYS A 408 14.67 -7.35 24.90
CA LYS A 408 15.56 -8.28 25.59
C LYS A 408 17.03 -7.89 25.46
N THR A 409 17.43 -7.40 24.29
CA THR A 409 18.79 -6.85 24.07
C THR A 409 19.02 -5.58 24.91
N ALA A 410 18.02 -4.70 24.99
CA ALA A 410 18.09 -3.51 25.85
C ALA A 410 18.22 -3.88 27.34
N ARG A 411 17.43 -4.85 27.81
CA ARG A 411 17.51 -5.37 29.20
C ARG A 411 18.90 -5.92 29.51
N ALA A 412 19.46 -6.73 28.62
CA ALA A 412 20.82 -7.26 28.78
C ALA A 412 21.88 -6.13 28.80
N ALA A 413 21.67 -5.04 28.06
CA ALA A 413 22.60 -3.91 28.05
C ALA A 413 22.68 -3.18 29.41
N MET A 414 21.63 -3.22 30.25
CA MET A 414 21.63 -2.65 31.59
C MET A 414 22.74 -3.21 32.48
N ASP A 415 23.18 -4.45 32.24
CA ASP A 415 24.23 -5.10 33.03
C ASP A 415 25.59 -4.41 32.90
N ASN A 416 25.79 -3.63 31.84
CA ASN A 416 27.04 -2.91 31.57
C ASN A 416 27.00 -1.45 32.01
N ALA A 417 25.89 -0.97 32.58
CA ALA A 417 25.74 0.42 33.00
C ALA A 417 26.73 0.79 34.12
N TYR A 418 27.36 1.95 33.99
CA TYR A 418 28.24 2.51 35.02
C TYR A 418 27.53 3.66 35.74
N VAL A 419 26.91 3.36 36.89
CA VAL A 419 25.98 4.27 37.58
C VAL A 419 26.23 4.40 39.10
N PRO A 420 27.46 4.76 39.53
CA PRO A 420 27.80 4.81 40.95
C PRO A 420 27.10 5.92 41.74
N TYR A 421 26.43 6.88 41.10
CA TYR A 421 25.81 8.02 41.78
C TYR A 421 24.29 7.88 41.88
N SER A 422 23.60 7.60 40.77
CA SER A 422 22.13 7.48 40.79
C SER A 422 21.64 6.07 41.17
N HIS A 423 22.45 5.05 40.89
CA HIS A 423 22.05 3.63 40.89
C HIS A 423 20.88 3.32 39.94
N PHE A 424 20.63 4.22 38.97
CA PHE A 424 19.58 4.07 37.98
C PHE A 424 20.18 3.55 36.67
N THR A 425 19.95 2.26 36.39
CA THR A 425 20.46 1.60 35.19
C THR A 425 19.51 1.80 34.03
N VAL A 426 20.04 2.16 32.86
CA VAL A 426 19.29 2.28 31.60
C VAL A 426 19.99 1.45 30.54
N GLY A 427 19.22 0.68 29.80
CA GLY A 427 19.64 -0.10 28.66
C GLY A 427 18.91 0.36 27.41
N ALA A 428 19.61 0.32 26.28
CA ALA A 428 19.05 0.61 24.97
C ALA A 428 19.55 -0.39 23.94
N ALA A 429 18.75 -0.64 22.90
CA ALA A 429 19.13 -1.44 21.75
C ALA A 429 18.64 -0.77 20.47
N LEU A 430 19.58 -0.28 19.66
CA LEU A 430 19.32 0.45 18.42
C LEU A 430 19.36 -0.52 17.23
N LEU A 431 18.24 -0.61 16.50
CA LEU A 431 18.10 -1.42 15.29
C LEU A 431 18.44 -0.57 14.04
N CYS A 432 19.43 -1.03 13.28
CA CYS A 432 19.81 -0.47 11.99
C CYS A 432 18.91 -0.99 10.87
N ALA A 433 18.85 -0.26 9.75
CA ALA A 433 18.03 -0.65 8.59
C ALA A 433 18.44 -1.99 7.95
N ASP A 434 19.68 -2.43 8.14
CA ASP A 434 20.17 -3.73 7.66
C ASP A 434 19.88 -4.90 8.62
N GLY A 435 19.32 -4.60 9.80
CA GLY A 435 18.99 -5.54 10.87
C GLY A 435 20.07 -5.70 11.94
N LYS A 436 21.21 -4.99 11.86
CA LYS A 436 22.19 -4.99 12.97
C LYS A 436 21.64 -4.29 14.20
N VAL A 437 21.97 -4.82 15.37
CA VAL A 437 21.54 -4.25 16.66
C VAL A 437 22.74 -3.76 17.46
N TYR A 438 22.67 -2.51 17.89
CA TYR A 438 23.69 -1.85 18.70
C TYR A 438 23.18 -1.64 20.13
N PRO A 439 23.69 -2.40 21.13
CA PRO A 439 23.34 -2.17 22.51
C PRO A 439 24.06 -0.93 23.08
N GLY A 440 23.40 -0.25 24.01
CA GLY A 440 23.94 0.88 24.75
C GLY A 440 23.47 0.87 26.20
N CYS A 441 24.28 1.47 27.07
CA CYS A 441 23.96 1.65 28.49
C CYS A 441 24.36 3.06 28.94
N ASN A 442 23.77 3.53 30.04
CA ASN A 442 24.15 4.82 30.61
C ASN A 442 25.48 4.74 31.36
N ILE A 443 26.27 5.80 31.24
CA ILE A 443 27.62 5.94 31.80
C ILE A 443 27.69 7.27 32.53
N GLU A 444 27.77 7.22 33.85
CA GLU A 444 27.86 8.40 34.69
C GLU A 444 29.29 8.86 34.91
N ALA A 445 29.45 10.17 35.09
CA ALA A 445 30.70 10.78 35.50
C ALA A 445 30.48 11.64 36.75
N ALA A 446 31.52 11.79 37.57
CA ALA A 446 31.47 12.61 38.79
C ALA A 446 31.03 14.05 38.52
N SER A 447 31.47 14.59 37.38
CA SER A 447 30.82 15.75 36.78
C SER A 447 29.67 15.25 35.94
N TYR A 448 28.43 15.65 36.25
CA TYR A 448 27.25 15.12 35.56
C TYR A 448 27.15 15.55 34.09
N SER A 449 27.76 16.68 33.70
CA SER A 449 27.71 17.19 32.33
C SER A 449 28.22 16.19 31.27
N PRO A 450 29.34 15.46 31.48
CA PRO A 450 29.80 14.41 30.56
C PRO A 450 29.06 13.07 30.63
N THR A 451 28.04 12.90 31.49
CA THR A 451 27.26 11.65 31.55
C THR A 451 26.59 11.36 30.19
N ASN A 452 26.66 10.10 29.76
CA ASN A 452 26.03 9.65 28.52
C ASN A 452 24.85 8.72 28.81
N CYS A 453 23.75 8.93 28.09
CA CYS A 453 22.55 8.10 28.21
C CYS A 453 22.69 6.85 27.34
N ALA A 454 21.93 5.80 27.65
CA ALA A 454 22.00 4.51 26.94
C ALA A 454 21.74 4.64 25.44
N GLU A 455 20.77 5.46 25.06
CA GLU A 455 20.38 5.67 23.67
C GLU A 455 21.52 6.34 22.89
N ARG A 456 22.13 7.39 23.47
CA ARG A 456 23.29 8.05 22.85
C ARG A 456 24.49 7.11 22.76
N THR A 457 24.72 6.26 23.75
CA THR A 457 25.76 5.22 23.68
C THR A 457 25.52 4.30 22.49
N ALA A 458 24.28 3.82 22.29
CA ALA A 458 23.93 2.96 21.16
C ALA A 458 24.11 3.67 19.81
N PHE A 459 23.60 4.90 19.67
CA PHE A 459 23.73 5.70 18.45
C PHE A 459 25.19 6.01 18.11
N PHE A 460 25.96 6.51 19.06
CA PHE A 460 27.35 6.90 18.78
C PHE A 460 28.23 5.69 18.46
N LYS A 461 27.97 4.53 19.09
CA LYS A 461 28.61 3.28 18.72
C LYS A 461 28.30 2.92 17.26
N ALA A 462 27.02 2.82 16.89
CA ALA A 462 26.60 2.47 15.53
C ALA A 462 27.16 3.44 14.49
N VAL A 463 27.06 4.75 14.74
CA VAL A 463 27.58 5.79 13.85
C VAL A 463 29.11 5.71 13.71
N SER A 464 29.83 5.43 14.79
CA SER A 464 31.29 5.26 14.74
C SER A 464 31.72 4.04 13.91
N GLU A 465 30.86 3.03 13.82
CA GLU A 465 31.08 1.81 13.02
C GLU A 465 30.59 1.93 11.58
N GLY A 466 30.10 3.12 11.18
CA GLY A 466 29.71 3.43 9.79
C GLY A 466 28.20 3.40 9.51
N GLU A 467 27.38 3.04 10.49
CA GLU A 467 25.92 2.97 10.31
C GLU A 467 25.29 4.37 10.27
N ARG A 468 24.33 4.57 9.36
CA ARG A 468 23.66 5.88 9.15
C ARG A 468 22.15 5.79 8.99
N LYS A 469 21.58 4.58 8.96
CA LYS A 469 20.15 4.35 8.75
C LYS A 469 19.62 3.47 9.88
N PHE A 470 18.58 3.93 10.56
CA PHE A 470 18.05 3.30 11.76
C PHE A 470 16.53 3.17 11.70
N SER A 471 15.99 2.09 12.26
CA SER A 471 14.57 1.74 12.15
C SER A 471 13.84 1.80 13.49
N ALA A 472 14.49 1.38 14.58
CA ALA A 472 13.88 1.40 15.89
C ALA A 472 14.92 1.48 17.02
N ILE A 473 14.50 1.87 18.22
CA ILE A 473 15.26 1.70 19.45
C ILE A 473 14.36 1.18 20.56
N ALA A 474 14.80 0.14 21.26
CA ALA A 474 14.19 -0.27 22.53
C ALA A 474 14.93 0.39 23.69
N VAL A 475 14.19 0.85 24.68
CA VAL A 475 14.71 1.49 25.89
C VAL A 475 14.02 0.91 27.11
N CYS A 476 14.82 0.58 28.12
CA CYS A 476 14.35 0.13 29.44
C CYS A 476 15.22 0.75 30.52
N GLY A 477 14.64 1.01 31.69
CA GLY A 477 15.35 1.64 32.79
C GLY A 477 14.74 1.30 34.13
N GLY A 478 15.54 1.44 35.18
CA GLY A 478 15.11 1.17 36.54
C GLY A 478 16.23 1.27 37.55
N ARG A 479 15.88 1.57 38.80
CA ARG A 479 16.82 1.57 39.92
C ARG A 479 17.18 0.12 40.26
N ASP A 480 18.46 -0.15 40.51
CA ASP A 480 18.97 -1.48 40.87
C ASP A 480 18.54 -2.58 39.87
N LYS A 481 18.43 -2.23 38.58
CA LYS A 481 17.96 -3.09 37.47
C LYS A 481 16.50 -3.55 37.56
N ASN A 482 15.70 -2.96 38.46
CA ASN A 482 14.28 -3.26 38.57
C ASN A 482 13.46 -2.31 37.70
N ILE A 483 12.90 -2.82 36.59
CA ILE A 483 12.11 -2.05 35.62
C ILE A 483 10.68 -1.93 36.16
N THR A 484 10.32 -0.75 36.67
CA THR A 484 9.03 -0.49 37.33
C THR A 484 8.04 0.32 36.47
N GLY A 485 8.43 0.71 35.27
CA GLY A 485 7.59 1.47 34.34
C GLY A 485 8.32 1.88 33.08
N VAL A 486 7.68 2.72 32.28
CA VAL A 486 8.24 3.27 31.04
C VAL A 486 9.07 4.51 31.29
N PHE A 487 10.25 4.56 30.68
CA PHE A 487 11.20 5.67 30.82
C PHE A 487 11.52 6.25 29.44
N PRO A 488 10.82 7.32 29.01
CA PRO A 488 11.03 7.90 27.69
C PRO A 488 12.41 8.57 27.58
N PRO A 489 13.06 8.53 26.40
CA PRO A 489 14.37 9.16 26.20
C PRO A 489 14.39 10.63 26.60
N CYS A 490 15.52 11.12 27.11
CA CYS A 490 15.66 12.52 27.49
C CYS A 490 15.72 13.45 26.25
N GLY A 491 15.58 14.77 26.44
CA GLY A 491 15.60 15.74 25.33
C GLY A 491 16.86 15.69 24.47
N VAL A 492 18.03 15.43 25.08
CA VAL A 492 19.30 15.31 24.33
C VAL A 492 19.33 14.03 23.50
N CYS A 493 18.81 12.92 24.00
CA CYS A 493 18.68 11.68 23.24
C CYS A 493 17.72 11.86 22.05
N ARG A 494 16.58 12.51 22.28
CA ARG A 494 15.60 12.82 21.22
C ARG A 494 16.20 13.73 20.14
N GLN A 495 17.05 14.69 20.51
CA GLN A 495 17.77 15.52 19.54
C GLN A 495 18.75 14.70 18.70
N VAL A 496 19.48 13.74 19.30
CA VAL A 496 20.34 12.83 18.54
C VAL A 496 19.52 11.94 17.59
N MET A 497 18.39 11.42 18.05
CA MET A 497 17.47 10.67 17.18
C MET A 497 16.98 11.54 16.02
N ALA A 498 16.63 12.80 16.25
CA ALA A 498 16.16 13.72 15.21
C ALA A 498 17.22 14.06 14.14
N GLU A 499 18.51 13.92 14.47
CA GLU A 499 19.60 14.10 13.50
C GLU A 499 19.68 12.94 12.51
N PHE A 500 19.49 11.71 12.99
CA PHE A 500 19.76 10.50 12.21
C PHE A 500 18.50 9.78 11.71
N CYS A 501 17.32 10.15 12.20
CA CYS A 501 16.10 9.40 11.98
C CYS A 501 14.94 10.30 11.55
N SER A 502 14.05 9.77 10.69
CA SER A 502 12.78 10.42 10.36
C SER A 502 11.87 10.46 11.61
N PRO A 503 11.39 11.64 12.04
CA PRO A 503 10.57 11.75 13.24
C PRO A 503 9.28 10.93 13.22
N ASP A 504 8.70 10.75 12.03
CA ASP A 504 7.39 10.08 11.85
C ASP A 504 7.51 8.57 11.62
N GLU A 505 8.71 8.07 11.30
CA GLU A 505 8.91 6.65 10.95
C GLU A 505 9.71 5.88 12.00
N PHE A 506 10.65 6.54 12.68
CA PHE A 506 11.52 5.88 13.65
C PHE A 506 10.77 5.49 14.92
N LEU A 507 10.83 4.19 15.24
CA LEU A 507 10.11 3.63 16.36
C LEU A 507 10.92 3.68 17.66
N ILE A 508 10.25 4.10 18.74
CA ILE A 508 10.77 4.10 20.10
C ILE A 508 9.90 3.15 20.90
N LEU A 509 10.51 2.06 21.37
CA LEU A 509 9.86 1.01 22.15
C LEU A 509 10.26 1.17 23.61
N LEU A 510 9.30 1.43 24.48
CA LEU A 510 9.52 1.60 25.91
C LEU A 510 9.03 0.36 26.66
N ASP A 511 9.96 -0.33 27.30
CA ASP A 511 9.65 -1.49 28.13
C ASP A 511 8.86 -1.09 29.37
N THR A 512 7.74 -1.75 29.64
CA THR A 512 6.90 -1.48 30.81
C THR A 512 7.36 -2.21 32.08
N GLY A 513 8.32 -3.14 31.95
CA GLY A 513 8.75 -4.05 33.01
C GLY A 513 7.94 -5.35 33.07
N ARG A 514 6.73 -5.39 32.50
CA ARG A 514 5.91 -6.59 32.39
C ARG A 514 6.30 -7.42 31.16
N ASP A 515 6.29 -8.74 31.32
CA ASP A 515 6.73 -9.65 30.26
C ASP A 515 5.86 -9.51 29.00
N GLY A 516 6.51 -9.31 27.86
CA GLY A 516 5.84 -9.09 26.56
C GLY A 516 5.14 -7.73 26.38
N GLU A 517 5.14 -6.84 27.37
CA GLU A 517 4.44 -5.55 27.31
C GLU A 517 5.38 -4.36 27.11
N TYR A 518 5.10 -3.55 26.08
CA TYR A 518 5.82 -2.32 25.77
C TYR A 518 4.88 -1.25 25.22
N GLU A 519 5.28 0.01 25.37
CA GLU A 519 4.66 1.15 24.69
C GLU A 519 5.45 1.48 23.42
N ARG A 520 4.75 1.83 22.34
CA ARG A 520 5.36 2.23 21.07
C ARG A 520 5.06 3.69 20.79
N TYR A 521 6.09 4.44 20.45
CA TYR A 521 5.99 5.84 20.03
C TYR A 521 6.80 6.09 18.76
N THR A 522 6.42 7.10 17.99
CA THR A 522 7.32 7.78 17.05
C THR A 522 8.11 8.86 17.77
N LEU A 523 9.17 9.36 17.14
CA LEU A 523 9.88 10.51 17.68
C LEU A 523 9.02 11.79 17.64
N SER A 524 8.16 11.96 16.63
CA SER A 524 7.23 13.10 16.55
C SER A 524 6.15 13.08 17.64
N GLU A 525 5.77 11.91 18.16
CA GLU A 525 4.87 11.80 19.32
C GLU A 525 5.55 12.19 20.65
N LEU A 526 6.88 11.98 20.74
CA LEU A 526 7.65 12.30 21.94
C LEU A 526 8.22 13.72 21.94
N LEU A 527 8.57 14.32 20.80
CA LEU A 527 9.15 15.68 20.75
C LEU A 527 8.28 16.76 21.43
N PRO A 528 6.93 16.76 21.30
CA PRO A 528 6.06 17.71 21.98
C PRO A 528 5.97 17.51 23.51
N ARG A 529 6.45 16.38 24.05
CA ARG A 529 6.32 16.03 25.48
C ARG A 529 7.58 16.44 26.26
N THR A 530 7.49 17.42 27.14
CA THR A 530 8.63 17.89 27.96
C THR A 530 9.06 16.87 29.02
N PHE A 531 10.37 16.70 29.22
CA PHE A 531 10.95 15.97 30.36
C PHE A 531 11.07 16.91 31.57
N THR A 532 10.64 16.46 32.75
CA THR A 532 10.51 17.29 33.96
C THR A 532 11.09 16.57 35.19
N PRO A 533 11.33 17.26 36.33
CA PRO A 533 11.79 16.60 37.55
C PRO A 533 10.90 15.45 38.05
N ALA A 534 9.58 15.50 37.76
CA ALA A 534 8.65 14.43 38.13
C ALA A 534 8.98 13.08 37.46
N ASP A 535 9.71 13.09 36.34
CA ASP A 535 10.15 11.89 35.64
C ASP A 535 11.35 11.21 36.34
N LEU A 536 12.02 11.90 37.27
CA LEU A 536 13.11 11.35 38.09
C LEU A 536 12.61 10.62 39.35
N GLU A 537 11.35 10.82 39.72
CA GLU A 537 10.73 10.29 40.95
C GLU A 537 9.89 9.01 40.71
N ARG A 538 9.78 8.55 39.46
CA ARG A 538 8.94 7.41 39.03
C ARG A 538 9.67 6.07 39.02
#